data_AF-A0A381NRS5-F1
#
_entry.id   AF-A0A381NRS5-F1
#
_cell.length_a   1.000
_cell.length_b   1.000
_cell.length_c   1.000
_cell.angle_alpha   90.00
_cell.angle_beta   90.00
_cell.angle_gamma   90.00
#
_symmetry.space_group_name_H-M   'P 1'
#
loop_
_entity.id
_entity.type
_entity.pdbx_description
1 polymer ?
#
loop_
_entity_poly.entity_id
_entity_poly.type
_entity_poly.pdbx_seq_one_letter_code
_entity_poly.pdbx_strand_id
1 'polypeptide(L)' 'MSKHICCNLCPQTFPADDLDLELRKKRHEKLHDPSSTSYKRNIKLGRVEWFQKNV' A
#
# COMPACT_ATOMS: atom_id res chain seq x y z
N MET A 1 -18.84 -9.73 3.90
CA MET A 1 -17.63 -9.17 4.53
C MET A 1 -16.62 -8.97 3.42
N SER A 2 -16.22 -7.73 3.15
CA SER A 2 -15.33 -7.42 2.03
C SER A 2 -13.89 -7.47 2.52
N LYS A 3 -13.10 -8.42 1.99
CA LYS A 3 -11.68 -8.52 2.34
C LYS A 3 -10.92 -7.37 1.71
N HIS A 4 -10.17 -6.62 2.51
CA HIS A 4 -9.31 -5.55 2.03
C HIS A 4 -7.85 -5.82 2.39
N ILE A 5 -6.96 -5.45 1.48
CA ILE A 5 -5.52 -5.47 1.66
C ILE A 5 -5.06 -4.10 2.14
N CYS A 6 -4.36 -4.06 3.26
CA CYS A 6 -3.89 -2.83 3.89
C CYS A 6 -2.35 -2.76 3.86
N CYS A 7 -1.81 -1.55 3.72
CA CYS A 7 -0.40 -1.25 3.92
C CYS A 7 -0.11 -0.97 5.41
N ASN A 8 1.03 -1.42 5.93
CA ASN A 8 1.46 -1.11 7.31
C ASN A 8 1.97 0.34 7.48
N LEU A 9 2.36 1.00 6.40
CA LEU A 9 2.98 2.33 6.44
C LEU A 9 2.00 3.48 6.21
N CYS A 10 0.79 3.22 5.74
CA CYS A 10 -0.22 4.25 5.50
C CYS A 10 -1.65 3.68 5.62
N PRO A 11 -2.67 4.55 5.77
CA PRO A 11 -4.06 4.11 5.89
C PRO A 11 -4.70 3.66 4.57
N GLN A 12 -3.94 3.53 3.48
CA GLN A 12 -4.48 3.13 2.18
C GLN A 12 -4.84 1.64 2.15
N THR A 13 -6.05 1.35 1.67
CA THR A 13 -6.58 -0.01 1.56
C THR A 13 -7.02 -0.30 0.13
N PHE A 14 -6.82 -1.53 -0.31
CA PHE A 14 -7.22 -2.03 -1.63
C PHE A 14 -8.21 -3.18 -1.47
N PRO A 15 -9.23 -3.30 -2.32
CA PRO A 15 -10.09 -4.48 -2.30
C PRO A 15 -9.28 -5.74 -2.66
N ALA A 16 -9.49 -6.84 -1.94
CA ALA A 16 -8.76 -8.08 -2.19
C ALA A 16 -9.16 -8.78 -3.51
N ASP A 17 -10.33 -8.46 -4.04
CA ASP A 17 -10.87 -8.97 -5.32
C ASP A 17 -10.49 -8.09 -6.53
N ASP A 18 -9.63 -7.10 -6.35
CA ASP A 18 -9.23 -6.20 -7.43
C ASP A 18 -8.34 -6.93 -8.45
N LEU A 19 -8.76 -6.97 -9.73
CA LEU A 19 -7.99 -7.59 -10.82
C LEU A 19 -6.57 -7.01 -10.95
N ASP A 20 -6.41 -5.72 -10.62
CA ASP A 20 -5.15 -4.97 -10.67
C ASP A 20 -4.43 -4.90 -9.32
N LEU A 21 -4.80 -5.73 -8.34
CA LEU A 21 -4.27 -5.67 -6.97
C LEU A 21 -2.74 -5.70 -6.94
N GLU A 22 -2.10 -6.63 -7.64
CA GLU A 22 -0.64 -6.76 -7.66
C GLU A 22 0.05 -5.54 -8.30
N LEU A 23 -0.55 -4.98 -9.36
CA LEU A 23 -0.04 -3.78 -10.02
C LEU A 23 -0.16 -2.57 -9.09
N ARG A 24 -1.29 -2.44 -8.39
CA ARG A 24 -1.52 -1.38 -7.40
C ARG A 24 -0.57 -1.51 -6.22
N LYS A 25 -0.35 -2.71 -5.69
CA LYS A 25 0.65 -2.96 -4.65
C LYS A 25 2.03 -2.48 -5.10
N LYS A 26 2.49 -2.91 -6.28
CA LYS A 26 3.81 -2.51 -6.81
C LYS A 26 3.95 -1.00 -7.01
N ARG A 27 2.89 -0.32 -7.49
CA ARG A 27 2.88 1.15 -7.60
C ARG A 27 2.93 1.82 -6.23
N HIS A 28 2.20 1.26 -5.27
CA HIS A 28 2.15 1.77 -3.90
C HIS A 28 3.48 1.59 -3.17
N GLU A 29 4.15 0.45 -3.34
CA GLU A 29 5.50 0.20 -2.79
C GLU A 29 6.50 1.27 -3.24
N LYS A 30 6.46 1.67 -4.51
CA LYS A 30 7.29 2.78 -5.01
C LYS A 30 7.00 4.11 -4.32
N LEU A 31 5.82 4.29 -3.73
CA LEU A 31 5.52 5.51 -2.99
C LEU A 31 6.22 5.56 -1.64
N HIS A 32 6.50 4.37 -1.06
CA HIS A 32 7.18 4.17 0.21
C HIS A 32 8.69 3.97 0.06
N ASP A 33 9.18 3.86 -1.17
CA ASP A 33 10.61 3.75 -1.46
C ASP A 33 11.35 5.03 -1.00
N PRO A 34 12.32 4.92 -0.08
CA PRO A 34 13.03 6.08 0.44
C PRO A 34 13.98 6.71 -0.58
N SER A 35 14.34 5.99 -1.64
CA SER A 35 15.13 6.51 -2.76
C SER A 35 14.27 7.28 -3.76
N SER A 36 12.94 7.21 -3.64
CA SER A 36 12.02 8.04 -4.40
C SER A 36 12.14 9.48 -3.91
N THR A 37 12.89 10.28 -4.67
CA THR A 37 13.29 11.68 -4.41
C THR A 37 12.13 12.68 -4.26
N SER A 38 10.88 12.22 -4.28
CA SER A 38 9.73 13.05 -3.99
C SER A 38 9.57 13.14 -2.47
N TYR A 39 9.96 14.28 -1.93
CA TYR A 39 9.71 14.67 -0.54
C TYR A 39 8.21 14.61 -0.22
N LYS A 40 7.75 13.47 0.31
CA LYS A 40 6.35 13.24 0.70
C LYS A 40 6.22 13.39 2.21
N ARG A 41 5.85 14.59 2.67
CA ARG A 41 5.72 14.93 4.10
C ARG A 41 4.81 13.99 4.93
N ASN A 42 3.87 13.28 4.29
CA ASN A 42 2.83 12.50 4.98
C ASN A 42 2.85 10.99 4.67
N ILE A 43 3.89 10.48 4.00
CA ILE A 43 4.05 9.04 3.74
C ILE A 43 5.23 8.53 4.56
N LYS A 44 5.00 7.49 5.37
CA LYS A 44 6.08 6.79 6.08
C LYS A 44 6.90 6.02 5.06
N LEU A 45 8.18 6.28 4.92
CA LEU A 45 9.05 5.54 3.99
C LEU A 45 9.51 4.23 4.64
N GLY A 46 9.74 3.18 3.83
CA GLY A 46 10.22 1.90 4.32
C GLY A 46 9.71 0.70 3.53
N ARG A 47 9.97 -0.51 4.05
CA ARG A 47 9.46 -1.75 3.48
C ARG A 47 7.97 -1.87 3.75
N VAL A 48 7.18 -1.93 2.67
CA VAL A 48 5.74 -2.17 2.76
C VAL A 48 5.49 -3.64 3.09
N GLU A 49 4.61 -3.86 4.05
CA GLU A 49 4.02 -5.16 4.34
C GLU A 49 2.51 -5.09 4.14
N TRP A 50 1.97 -6.12 3.50
CA TRP A 50 0.56 -6.22 3.15
C TRP A 50 -0.14 -7.18 4.11
N PHE A 51 -1.24 -6.74 4.72
CA PHE A 51 -2.06 -7.60 5.57
C PHE A 51 -3.53 -7.52 5.18
N GLN A 52 -4.27 -8.59 5.45
CA GLN A 52 -5.71 -8.65 5.16
C GLN A 52 -6.48 -8.14 6.37
N LYS A 53 -7.45 -7.26 6.13
CA LYS A 53 -8.39 -6.79 7.13
C LYS A 53 -9.81 -7.08 6.65
N ASN A 54 -10.62 -7.62 7.55
CA ASN A 54 -12.06 -7.67 7.35
C ASN A 54 -12.62 -6.30 7.74
N VAL A 55 -13.27 -5.66 6.79
CA VAL A 55 -13.94 -4.36 6.93
C VAL A 55 -15.41 -4.51 6.53
#